data_AF-A0A9C6T0H6-F1
#
_entry.id   AF-A0A9C6T0H6-F1
#
_cell.length_a   1.000
_cell.length_b   1.000
_cell.length_c   1.000
_cell.angle_alpha   90.00
_cell.angle_beta   90.00
_cell.angle_gamma   90.00
#
_symmetry.space_group_name_H-M   'P 1'
#
loop_
_entity.id
_entity.type
_entity.pdbx_description
1 polymer ?
#
loop_
_entity_poly.entity_id
_entity_poly.type
_entity_poly.pdbx_seq_one_letter_code
_entity_poly.pdbx_strand_id
1 'polypeptide(L)'
;MSSTTQLAILNVVPQSSFSMLVIGFGTAAFETDEGDVHKLAVMEAIKLDYRHFDTASIYGSEQALGEAIVEVLKLGLISSRDELFITFKLWLSDNHPDLVLPALCKSLQ
;
A
#
# COMPACT_ATOMS: atom_id res chain seq x y z
N MET A 1 11.45 -18.85 21.23
CA MET A 1 10.52 -18.89 20.08
C MET A 1 9.41 -17.90 20.40
N SER A 2 9.54 -16.66 19.91
CA SER A 2 8.54 -15.60 20.18
C SER A 2 7.31 -15.90 19.35
N SER A 3 6.16 -16.18 19.97
CA SER A 3 4.90 -16.30 19.25
C SER A 3 4.45 -14.90 18.87
N THR A 4 4.71 -14.48 17.64
CA THR A 4 4.11 -13.27 17.10
C THR A 4 2.61 -13.51 17.02
N THR A 5 1.84 -12.84 17.87
CA THR A 5 0.38 -12.87 17.81
C THR A 5 -0.04 -12.27 16.47
N GLN A 6 -0.61 -13.09 15.60
CA GLN A 6 -1.18 -12.63 14.34
C GLN A 6 -2.32 -11.66 14.64
N LEU A 7 -2.22 -10.42 14.13
CA LEU A 7 -3.29 -9.44 14.29
C LEU A 7 -4.47 -9.89 13.43
N ALA A 8 -5.57 -10.31 14.06
CA ALA A 8 -6.82 -10.58 13.37
C ALA A 8 -7.46 -9.26 12.96
N ILE A 9 -7.05 -8.72 11.80
CA ILE A 9 -7.63 -7.50 11.25
C ILE A 9 -9.01 -7.84 10.67
N LEU A 10 -10.03 -7.15 11.17
CA LEU A 10 -11.41 -7.31 10.71
C LEU A 10 -11.55 -6.88 9.24
N ASN A 11 -12.46 -7.54 8.55
CA ASN A 11 -12.83 -7.25 7.17
C ASN A 11 -14.20 -6.57 7.12
N VAL A 12 -14.35 -5.61 6.21
CA VAL A 12 -15.65 -5.05 5.80
C VAL A 12 -15.83 -5.34 4.32
N VAL A 13 -17.03 -5.78 3.96
CA VAL A 13 -17.46 -5.90 2.57
C VAL A 13 -18.24 -4.63 2.24
N PRO A 14 -17.69 -3.70 1.43
CA PRO A 14 -18.44 -2.54 0.94
C PRO A 14 -19.61 -3.02 0.06
N GLN A 15 -20.40 -2.11 -0.54
CA GLN A 15 -21.39 -2.51 -1.55
C GLN A 15 -20.78 -3.23 -2.77
N SER A 16 -19.45 -3.26 -2.90
CA SER A 16 -18.70 -4.06 -3.86
C SER A 16 -18.41 -5.47 -3.32
N SER A 17 -18.26 -6.46 -4.21
CA SER A 17 -18.01 -7.87 -3.88
C SER A 17 -16.60 -8.16 -3.30
N PHE A 18 -15.85 -7.14 -2.86
CA PHE A 18 -14.47 -7.26 -2.41
C PHE A 18 -14.36 -6.94 -0.92
N SER A 19 -13.71 -7.84 -0.18
CA SER A 19 -13.40 -7.62 1.22
C SER A 19 -12.25 -6.61 1.36
N MET A 20 -12.44 -5.57 2.17
CA MET A 20 -11.41 -4.59 2.52
C MET A 20 -11.11 -4.68 4.02
N LEU A 21 -9.83 -4.65 4.38
CA LEU A 21 -9.42 -4.65 5.79
C LEU A 21 -9.71 -3.29 6.42
N VAL A 22 -10.28 -3.31 7.63
CA VAL A 22 -10.71 -2.09 8.33
C VAL A 22 -9.57 -1.22 8.84
N ILE A 23 -8.35 -1.77 8.88
CA ILE A 23 -7.14 -1.03 9.25
C ILE A 23 -6.26 -0.92 8.01
N GLY A 24 -6.00 0.32 7.58
CA GLY A 24 -5.07 0.64 6.51
C GLY A 24 -3.79 1.30 7.05
N PHE A 25 -2.66 0.98 6.43
CA PHE A 25 -1.37 1.62 6.68
C PHE A 25 -1.20 2.80 5.71
N GLY A 26 -1.09 4.03 6.25
CA GLY A 26 -0.87 5.23 5.44
C GLY A 26 0.59 5.39 5.04
N THR A 27 0.85 5.87 3.82
CA THR A 27 2.21 5.96 3.25
C THR A 27 2.67 7.38 2.94
N ALA A 28 1.99 8.43 3.38
CA ALA A 28 2.40 9.81 3.09
C ALA A 28 3.85 10.09 3.54
N ALA A 29 4.69 10.57 2.62
CA ALA A 29 6.06 10.99 2.93
C ALA A 29 6.11 12.43 3.45
N PHE A 30 7.10 12.68 4.30
CA PHE A 30 7.46 13.99 4.81
C PHE A 30 8.85 14.40 4.32
N GLU A 31 9.11 15.71 4.25
CA GLU A 31 10.39 16.24 3.79
C GLU A 31 11.58 15.80 4.65
N THR A 32 11.33 15.39 5.89
CA THR A 32 12.33 14.89 6.83
C THR A 32 12.64 13.40 6.67
N ASP A 33 11.93 12.70 5.79
CA ASP A 33 12.12 11.27 5.57
C ASP A 33 13.35 11.05 4.69
N GLU A 34 14.31 10.27 5.19
CA GLU A 34 15.58 10.02 4.52
C GLU A 34 15.79 8.52 4.24
N GLY A 35 16.52 8.23 3.16
CA GLY A 35 16.89 6.87 2.77
C GLY A 35 15.68 5.97 2.50
N ASP A 36 15.75 4.72 2.95
CA ASP A 36 14.77 3.67 2.64
C ASP A 36 13.62 3.59 3.67
N VAL A 37 13.38 4.64 4.46
CA VAL A 37 12.45 4.58 5.60
C VAL A 37 11.05 4.12 5.22
N HIS A 38 10.50 4.59 4.09
CA HIS A 38 9.18 4.19 3.61
C HIS A 38 9.12 2.71 3.22
N LYS A 39 10.15 2.24 2.51
CA LYS A 39 10.24 0.84 2.09
C LYS A 39 10.32 -0.07 3.31
N LEU A 40 11.17 0.26 4.28
CA LEU A 40 11.33 -0.49 5.52
C LEU A 40 10.04 -0.48 6.36
N ALA A 41 9.37 0.66 6.46
CA ALA A 41 8.10 0.79 7.18
C ALA A 41 7.00 -0.09 6.57
N VAL A 42 6.87 -0.11 5.23
CA VAL A 42 5.92 -1.00 4.54
C VAL A 42 6.26 -2.46 4.78
N MET A 43 7.54 -2.85 4.64
CA MET A 43 7.95 -4.23 4.88
C MET A 43 7.65 -4.68 6.32
N GLU A 44 7.88 -3.81 7.31
CA GLU A 44 7.57 -4.11 8.71
C GLU A 44 6.06 -4.19 8.96
N ALA A 45 5.27 -3.30 8.36
CA ALA A 45 3.81 -3.38 8.43
C ALA A 45 3.29 -4.73 7.89
N ILE A 46 3.86 -5.24 6.80
CA ILE A 46 3.48 -6.55 6.25
C ILE A 46 3.82 -7.69 7.22
N LYS A 47 4.98 -7.64 7.90
CA LYS A 47 5.34 -8.60 8.95
C LYS A 47 4.41 -8.54 10.16
N LEU A 48 3.80 -7.39 10.42
CA LEU A 48 2.78 -7.17 11.45
C LEU A 48 1.35 -7.45 10.96
N ASP A 49 1.21 -8.15 9.84
CA ASP A 49 -0.06 -8.54 9.21
C ASP A 49 -0.93 -7.42 8.63
N TYR A 50 -0.37 -6.21 8.42
CA TYR A 50 -1.05 -5.23 7.57
C TYR A 50 -1.13 -5.77 6.15
N ARG A 51 -2.33 -5.71 5.56
CA ARG A 51 -2.51 -5.97 4.13
C ARG A 51 -3.27 -4.87 3.39
N HIS A 52 -3.76 -3.85 4.07
CA HIS A 52 -4.32 -2.67 3.42
C HIS A 52 -3.34 -1.51 3.50
N PHE A 53 -2.95 -0.98 2.35
CA PHE A 53 -2.05 0.17 2.20
C PHE A 53 -2.78 1.32 1.50
N ASP A 54 -2.62 2.52 2.04
CA ASP A 54 -3.22 3.73 1.52
C ASP A 54 -2.12 4.68 1.01
N THR A 55 -2.13 4.95 -0.30
CA THR A 55 -1.20 5.83 -0.99
C THR A 55 -1.92 6.88 -1.86
N ALA A 56 -1.18 7.82 -2.45
CA ALA A 56 -1.67 8.81 -3.40
C ALA A 56 -0.52 9.30 -4.29
N SER A 57 -0.84 9.86 -5.47
CA SER A 57 0.18 10.34 -6.40
C SER A 57 1.04 11.47 -5.83
N ILE A 58 0.49 12.24 -4.90
CA ILE A 58 1.20 13.36 -4.27
C ILE A 58 2.07 12.93 -3.08
N TYR A 59 1.93 11.71 -2.57
CA TYR A 59 2.62 11.28 -1.36
C TYR A 59 4.12 11.04 -1.56
N GLY A 60 4.59 10.93 -2.81
CA GLY A 60 6.01 10.74 -3.10
C GLY A 60 6.60 9.38 -2.72
N SER A 61 5.78 8.46 -2.19
CA SER A 61 6.21 7.17 -1.63
C SER A 61 5.76 5.95 -2.43
N GLU A 62 5.08 6.14 -3.56
CA GLU A 62 4.54 5.03 -4.39
C GLU A 62 5.63 4.07 -4.85
N GLN A 63 6.77 4.61 -5.30
CA GLN A 63 7.93 3.81 -5.71
C GLN A 63 8.44 2.93 -4.56
N ALA A 64 8.60 3.50 -3.35
CA ALA A 64 9.05 2.77 -2.19
C ALA A 64 8.05 1.69 -1.74
N LEU A 65 6.74 1.96 -1.85
CA LEU A 65 5.68 0.98 -1.62
C LEU A 65 5.78 -0.17 -2.64
N GLY A 66 5.92 0.12 -3.93
CA GLY A 66 6.08 -0.89 -4.98
C GLY A 66 7.32 -1.77 -4.77
N GLU A 67 8.47 -1.16 -4.45
CA GLU A 67 9.71 -1.87 -4.16
C GLU A 67 9.62 -2.75 -2.92
N ALA A 68 8.95 -2.28 -1.86
CA ALA A 68 8.69 -3.08 -0.66
C ALA A 68 7.83 -4.30 -1.00
N ILE A 69 6.77 -4.14 -1.80
CA ILE A 69 5.89 -5.23 -2.21
C ILE A 69 6.65 -6.30 -3.00
N VAL A 70 7.49 -5.90 -3.94
CA VAL A 70 8.35 -6.82 -4.71
C VAL A 70 9.30 -7.58 -3.77
N GLU A 71 9.89 -6.88 -2.80
CA GLU A 71 10.83 -7.49 -1.86
C GLU A 71 10.14 -8.50 -0.93
N VAL A 72 8.97 -8.17 -0.36
CA VAL A 72 8.25 -9.10 0.52
C VAL A 72 7.73 -10.33 -0.20
N LEU A 73 7.39 -10.22 -1.49
CA LEU A 73 7.02 -11.35 -2.34
C LEU A 73 8.23 -12.27 -2.56
N LYS A 74 9.41 -11.70 -2.85
CA LYS A 74 10.67 -12.46 -2.99
C LYS A 74 11.05 -13.17 -1.69
N LEU A 75 10.84 -12.51 -0.55
CA LEU A 75 11.12 -13.06 0.78
C LEU A 75 10.06 -14.06 1.26
N GLY A 76 8.92 -14.18 0.56
CA GLY A 76 7.83 -15.07 0.93
C GLY A 76 7.08 -14.63 2.20
N LEU A 77 7.11 -13.33 2.54
CA LEU A 77 6.31 -12.79 3.65
C LEU A 77 4.83 -12.67 3.30
N ILE A 78 4.52 -12.62 2.01
CA ILE A 78 3.19 -12.83 1.43
C ILE A 78 3.33 -13.80 0.26
N SER A 79 2.31 -14.62 0.02
CA SER A 79 2.34 -15.66 -1.02
C SER A 79 2.09 -15.07 -2.40
N SER A 80 1.32 -14.00 -2.47
CA SER A 80 0.87 -13.40 -3.73
C SER A 80 0.34 -11.97 -3.56
N ARG A 81 0.25 -11.24 -4.68
CA ARG A 81 -0.21 -9.84 -4.69
C ARG A 81 -1.66 -9.70 -4.22
N ASP A 82 -2.52 -10.67 -4.47
CA ASP A 82 -3.93 -10.68 -4.08
C ASP A 82 -4.17 -10.70 -2.57
N GLU A 83 -3.14 -10.98 -1.76
CA GLU A 83 -3.23 -10.79 -0.31
C GLU A 83 -3.31 -9.30 0.09
N LEU A 84 -2.92 -8.37 -0.79
CA LEU A 84 -2.86 -6.95 -0.49
C LEU A 84 -4.06 -6.18 -1.06
N PHE A 85 -4.60 -5.27 -0.27
CA PHE A 85 -5.48 -4.19 -0.70
C PHE A 85 -4.65 -2.90 -0.79
N ILE A 86 -4.62 -2.24 -1.95
CA ILE A 86 -3.86 -0.99 -2.12
C ILE A 86 -4.80 0.07 -2.67
N THR A 87 -4.92 1.16 -1.92
CA THR A 87 -5.72 2.32 -2.28
C THR A 87 -4.81 3.41 -2.84
N PHE A 88 -5.19 3.96 -4.00
CA PHE A 88 -4.53 5.11 -4.63
C PHE A 88 -5.52 6.26 -4.75
N LYS A 89 -5.00 7.50 -4.80
CA LYS A 89 -5.81 8.72 -4.96
C LYS A 89 -5.21 9.58 -6.07
N LEU A 90 -6.08 9.95 -7.01
CA LEU A 90 -5.81 10.92 -8.07
C LEU A 90 -5.55 12.31 -7.45
N TRP A 91 -4.60 13.06 -7.99
CA TRP A 91 -4.39 14.44 -7.54
C TRP A 91 -5.34 15.42 -8.24
N LEU A 92 -5.54 16.57 -7.61
CA LEU A 92 -6.46 17.61 -8.08
C LEU A 92 -6.12 18.11 -9.49
N SER A 93 -4.84 18.10 -9.88
CA SER A 93 -4.39 18.49 -11.22
C SER A 93 -4.86 17.55 -12.34
N ASP A 94 -5.25 16.32 -11.98
CA ASP A 94 -5.49 15.24 -12.94
C ASP A 94 -6.98 14.88 -13.03
N ASN A 95 -7.88 15.69 -12.43
CA ASN A 95 -9.31 15.42 -12.34
C ASN A 95 -10.09 15.61 -13.66
N HIS A 96 -9.43 16.11 -14.71
CA HIS A 96 -10.02 16.17 -16.05
C HIS A 96 -10.20 14.75 -16.58
N PRO A 97 -11.34 14.39 -17.21
CA PRO A 97 -11.61 13.02 -17.65
C PRO A 97 -10.48 12.37 -18.48
N ASP A 98 -9.88 13.13 -19.39
CA ASP A 98 -8.80 12.67 -20.26
C ASP A 98 -7.47 12.41 -19.51
N LEU A 99 -7.31 12.94 -18.29
CA LEU A 99 -6.10 12.79 -17.47
C LEU A 99 -6.20 11.67 -16.44
N VAL A 100 -7.41 11.20 -16.11
CA VAL A 100 -7.63 10.17 -15.08
C VAL A 100 -6.89 8.88 -15.41
N LEU A 101 -7.08 8.35 -16.62
CA LEU A 101 -6.45 7.08 -17.02
C LEU A 101 -4.92 7.21 -17.14
N PRO A 102 -4.36 8.26 -17.79
CA PRO A 102 -2.92 8.49 -17.77
C PRO A 102 -2.30 8.59 -16.37
N ALA A 103 -2.95 9.31 -15.44
CA ALA A 103 -2.47 9.47 -14.08
C ALA A 103 -2.51 8.15 -13.28
N LEU A 104 -3.57 7.36 -13.46
CA LEU A 104 -3.65 6.01 -12.88
C LEU A 104 -2.55 5.11 -13.45
N CYS A 105 -2.35 5.10 -14.77
CA CYS A 105 -1.30 4.31 -15.40
C CYS A 105 0.09 4.70 -14.91
N LYS A 106 0.33 6.00 -14.68
CA LYS A 106 1.60 6.49 -14.13
C LYS A 106 1.86 5.96 -12.71
N SER A 107 0.83 5.90 -11.86
CA SER A 107 0.94 5.33 -10.51
C SER A 107 1.19 3.81 -10.51
N LEU A 108 0.75 3.10 -11.56
CA LEU A 108 0.89 1.64 -11.70
C LEU A 108 2.20 1.16 -12.35
N GLN A 109 3.06 2.06 -12.85
CA GLN A 109 4.33 1.72 -13.52
C GLN A 109 5.38 1.18 -12.56
#